data_AF-A0A2E1Q0G8-F1
#
_entry.id   AF-A0A2E1Q0G8-F1
#
_cell.length_a   1.000
_cell.length_b   1.000
_cell.length_c   1.000
_cell.angle_alpha   90.00
_cell.angle_beta   90.00
_cell.angle_gamma   90.00
#
_symmetry.space_group_name_H-M   'P 1'
#
loop_
_entity.id
_entity.type
_entity.pdbx_description
1 polymer ?
#
loop_
_entity_poly.entity_id
_entity_poly.type
_entity_poly.pdbx_seq_one_letter_code
_entity_poly.pdbx_strand_id
1 'polypeptide(L)'
;MKVHEPFKSDVLKDVDVVTEALLDCIRTGDLETFRELLAAHLMTVNKVELAKKAGIGRRTIYDLIDPEKEFNPELSTISALIRALAA
;
A
#
# COMPACT_ATOMS: atom_id res chain seq x y z
N MET A 1 -5.94 -11.26 23.01
CA MET A 1 -5.39 -10.61 21.80
C MET A 1 -5.72 -11.49 20.61
N LYS A 2 -6.52 -11.02 19.65
CA LYS A 2 -6.67 -11.71 18.36
C LYS A 2 -5.36 -11.56 17.62
N VAL A 3 -4.68 -12.68 17.35
CA VAL A 3 -3.46 -12.73 16.55
C VAL A 3 -3.84 -12.24 15.16
N HIS A 4 -3.15 -11.20 14.67
CA HIS A 4 -3.33 -10.72 13.32
C HIS A 4 -2.77 -11.79 12.37
N GLU A 5 -3.63 -12.60 11.75
CA GLU A 5 -3.21 -13.49 10.66
C GLU A 5 -3.11 -12.67 9.37
N PRO A 6 -1.90 -12.45 8.82
CA PRO A 6 -1.78 -11.81 7.51
C PRO A 6 -2.48 -12.66 6.46
N PHE A 7 -3.12 -12.00 5.49
CA PHE A 7 -3.85 -12.63 4.40
C PHE A 7 -3.02 -13.73 3.71
N LYS A 8 -3.63 -14.91 3.50
CA LYS A 8 -3.00 -16.10 2.88
C LYS A 8 -2.89 -16.05 1.35
N SER A 9 -3.26 -14.94 0.70
CA SER A 9 -3.15 -14.83 -0.75
C SER A 9 -1.70 -14.65 -1.16
N ASP A 10 -1.15 -15.62 -1.89
CA ASP A 10 0.21 -15.54 -2.43
C ASP A 10 0.34 -14.42 -3.48
N VAL A 11 -0.75 -14.10 -4.18
CA VAL A 11 -0.82 -13.00 -5.16
C VAL A 11 -0.60 -11.63 -4.51
N LEU A 12 -1.12 -11.42 -3.30
CA LEU A 12 -0.97 -10.13 -2.59
C LEU A 12 0.41 -9.96 -1.94
N LYS A 13 1.27 -10.97 -2.00
CA LYS A 13 2.66 -10.92 -1.56
C LYS A 13 3.62 -10.68 -2.73
N ASP A 14 3.17 -10.91 -3.95
CA ASP A 14 3.94 -10.67 -5.15
C ASP A 14 3.95 -9.17 -5.46
N VAL A 15 5.11 -8.55 -5.25
CA VAL A 15 5.29 -7.11 -5.42
C VAL A 15 5.12 -6.68 -6.87
N ASP A 16 5.54 -7.51 -7.84
CA ASP A 16 5.46 -7.16 -9.25
C ASP A 16 3.99 -7.15 -9.69
N VAL A 17 3.24 -8.18 -9.32
CA VAL A 17 1.79 -8.27 -9.60
C VAL A 17 1.02 -7.12 -8.95
N VAL A 18 1.32 -6.80 -7.68
CA VAL A 18 0.67 -5.68 -6.99
C VAL A 18 1.02 -4.34 -7.63
N THR A 19 2.27 -4.14 -8.03
CA THR A 19 2.71 -2.90 -8.68
C THR A 19 2.03 -2.68 -10.02
N GLU A 20 1.93 -3.73 -10.85
CA GLU A 20 1.21 -3.68 -12.12
C GLU A 20 -0.27 -3.34 -11.90
N ALA A 21 -0.94 -4.00 -10.94
CA ALA A 21 -2.34 -3.73 -10.63
C ALA A 21 -2.58 -2.28 -10.15
N LEU A 22 -1.67 -1.74 -9.31
CA LEU A 22 -1.74 -0.35 -8.86
C LEU A 22 -1.56 0.63 -10.03
N LEU A 23 -0.64 0.36 -10.96
CA LEU A 23 -0.44 1.20 -12.16
C LEU A 23 -1.66 1.16 -13.08
N ASP A 24 -2.29 0.00 -13.23
CA ASP A 24 -3.51 -0.13 -14.01
C ASP A 24 -4.67 0.67 -13.40
N CYS A 25 -4.81 0.70 -12.07
CA CYS A 25 -5.80 1.54 -11.40
C CYS A 25 -5.56 3.03 -11.65
N ILE A 26 -4.30 3.49 -11.66
CA ILE A 26 -3.97 4.87 -12.04
C ILE A 26 -4.37 5.16 -13.49
N ARG A 27 -4.10 4.20 -14.40
CA ARG A 27 -4.43 4.34 -15.83
C ARG A 27 -5.93 4.40 -16.09
N THR A 28 -6.74 3.64 -15.34
CA THR A 28 -8.21 3.61 -15.48
C THR A 28 -8.91 4.69 -14.65
N GLY A 29 -8.21 5.31 -13.69
CA GLY A 29 -8.78 6.27 -12.74
C GLY A 29 -9.55 5.61 -11.59
N ASP A 30 -9.39 4.31 -11.38
CA ASP A 30 -10.05 3.56 -10.31
C ASP A 30 -9.31 3.73 -8.97
N LEU A 31 -9.53 4.87 -8.32
CA LEU A 31 -8.90 5.22 -7.05
C LEU A 31 -9.40 4.37 -5.87
N GLU A 32 -10.63 3.84 -5.95
CA GLU A 32 -11.21 2.98 -4.92
C GLU A 32 -10.46 1.65 -4.89
N THR A 33 -10.38 0.96 -6.03
CA THR A 33 -9.62 -0.29 -6.15
C THR A 33 -8.14 -0.07 -5.86
N PHE A 34 -7.56 1.05 -6.30
CA PHE A 34 -6.18 1.41 -5.95
C PHE A 34 -5.96 1.40 -4.44
N ARG A 35 -6.84 2.08 -3.71
CA ARG A 35 -6.75 2.19 -2.25
C ARG A 35 -6.89 0.82 -1.58
N GLU A 36 -7.87 0.03 -2.00
CA GLU A 36 -8.12 -1.30 -1.44
C GLU A 36 -6.92 -2.24 -1.66
N LEU A 37 -6.36 -2.27 -2.87
CA LEU A 37 -5.17 -3.06 -3.19
C LEU A 37 -3.96 -2.60 -2.40
N LEU A 38 -3.72 -1.29 -2.35
CA LEU A 38 -2.61 -0.73 -1.58
C LEU A 38 -2.76 -1.08 -0.09
N ALA A 39 -3.96 -0.93 0.49
CA ALA A 39 -4.22 -1.26 1.88
C ALA A 39 -4.02 -2.75 2.15
N ALA A 40 -4.56 -3.62 1.30
CA ALA A 40 -4.41 -5.07 1.42
C ALA A 40 -2.94 -5.49 1.37
N HIS A 41 -2.14 -4.94 0.45
CA HIS A 41 -0.71 -5.21 0.38
C HIS A 41 0.04 -4.64 1.58
N LEU A 42 -0.28 -3.42 2.02
CA LEU A 42 0.33 -2.84 3.22
C LEU A 42 0.06 -3.68 4.48
N MET A 43 -0.99 -4.50 4.50
CA MET A 43 -1.30 -5.44 5.60
C MET A 43 -0.45 -6.72 5.58
N THR A 44 0.25 -7.03 4.48
CA THR A 44 1.14 -8.20 4.39
C THR A 44 2.60 -7.87 4.71
N VAL A 45 2.97 -6.59 4.75
CA VAL A 45 4.34 -6.11 4.96
C VAL A 45 4.57 -5.47 6.33
N ASN A 46 5.82 -5.41 6.77
CA ASN A 46 6.20 -4.69 7.98
C ASN A 46 6.15 -3.16 7.74
N LYS A 47 5.07 -2.52 8.19
CA LYS A 47 4.81 -1.08 8.01
C LYS A 47 5.92 -0.19 8.58
N VAL A 48 6.59 -0.61 9.65
CA VAL A 48 7.66 0.18 10.28
C VAL A 48 8.91 0.20 9.40
N GLU A 49 9.30 -0.97 8.90
CA GLU A 49 10.42 -1.09 7.96
C GLU A 49 10.13 -0.41 6.64
N LEU A 50 8.90 -0.56 6.13
CA LEU A 50 8.46 0.10 4.90
C LEU A 50 8.51 1.63 5.04
N ALA A 51 8.00 2.20 6.14
CA ALA A 51 8.07 3.63 6.39
C ALA A 51 9.52 4.13 6.37
N LYS A 52 10.45 3.37 6.97
CA LYS A 52 11.88 3.68 6.98
C LYS A 52 12.49 3.61 5.58
N LYS A 53 12.18 2.57 4.79
CA LYS A 53 12.64 2.42 3.40
C LYS A 53 12.11 3.53 2.50
N ALA A 54 10.83 3.85 2.63
CA ALA A 54 10.15 4.89 1.83
C ALA A 54 10.51 6.32 2.27
N GLY A 55 11.12 6.51 3.44
CA GLY A 55 11.45 7.83 3.97
C GLY A 55 10.22 8.66 4.37
N ILE A 56 9.10 8.00 4.71
CA ILE A 56 7.84 8.66 5.09
C ILE A 56 7.49 8.41 6.56
N GLY A 57 6.63 9.26 7.11
CA GLY A 57 6.12 9.09 8.46
C GLY A 57 5.26 7.83 8.58
N ARG A 58 5.38 7.09 9.70
CA ARG A 58 4.50 5.93 9.98
C ARG A 58 3.02 6.30 9.90
N ARG A 59 2.66 7.50 10.36
CA ARG A 59 1.29 8.01 10.33
C ARG A 59 0.75 8.10 8.90
N THR A 60 1.59 8.48 7.93
CA THR A 60 1.22 8.52 6.51
C THR A 60 0.76 7.13 6.02
N ILE A 61 1.46 6.05 6.42
CA ILE A 61 1.04 4.69 6.06
C ILE A 61 -0.31 4.35 6.69
N TYR A 62 -0.55 4.70 7.95
CA TYR A 62 -1.84 4.45 8.60
C TYR A 62 -2.97 5.27 7.98
N ASP A 63 -2.71 6.52 7.61
CA ASP A 63 -3.70 7.40 6.99
C ASP A 63 -4.13 6.88 5.60
N LEU A 64 -3.21 6.28 4.83
CA LEU A 64 -3.50 5.68 3.53
C LEU A 64 -4.46 4.49 3.61
N ILE A 65 -4.44 3.75 4.71
CA ILE A 65 -5.25 2.53 4.90
C ILE A 65 -6.47 2.73 5.80
N ASP A 66 -6.64 3.93 6.36
CA ASP A 66 -7.75 4.25 7.26
C ASP A 66 -9.02 4.52 6.46
N PRO A 67 -10.03 3.63 6.45
CA PRO A 67 -11.21 3.77 5.60
C PRO A 67 -12.03 5.04 5.88
N GLU A 68 -11.92 5.62 7.08
CA GLU A 68 -12.65 6.82 7.48
C GLU A 68 -12.00 8.11 6.95
N LYS A 69 -10.77 8.02 6.42
CA LYS A 69 -10.08 9.17 5.83
C LYS A 69 -10.31 9.27 4.34
N GLU A 70 -10.32 10.51 3.85
CA GLU A 70 -10.26 10.79 2.43
C GLU A 70 -8.92 10.29 1.86
N PHE A 71 -9.00 9.54 0.76
CA PHE A 71 -7.81 9.04 0.08
C PHE A 71 -7.32 10.07 -0.94
N ASN A 72 -6.44 10.98 -0.49
CA ASN A 72 -5.83 11.99 -1.34
C ASN A 72 -4.32 12.16 -1.08
N PRO A 73 -3.50 11.14 -1.37
CA PRO A 73 -2.07 11.24 -1.18
C PRO A 73 -1.38 12.05 -2.28
N GLU A 74 -0.30 12.74 -1.92
CA GLU A 74 0.58 13.31 -2.93
C GLU A 74 1.22 12.23 -3.80
N LEU A 75 1.42 12.52 -5.09
CA LEU A 75 2.12 11.61 -6.02
C LEU A 75 3.53 11.24 -5.52
N SER A 76 4.19 12.17 -4.82
CA SER A 76 5.48 11.96 -4.16
C SER A 76 5.43 10.80 -3.15
N THR A 77 4.35 10.71 -2.37
CA THR A 77 4.12 9.69 -1.34
C THR A 77 3.88 8.33 -1.99
N ILE A 78 3.03 8.28 -3.03
CA ILE A 78 2.77 7.05 -3.78
C ILE A 78 4.05 6.54 -4.47
N SER A 79 4.80 7.43 -5.12
CA SER A 79 6.07 7.09 -5.75
C SER A 79 7.09 6.54 -4.76
N ALA A 80 7.21 7.15 -3.57
CA ALA A 80 8.11 6.66 -2.52
C ALA A 80 7.70 5.27 -2.01
N LEU A 81 6.41 5.02 -1.84
CA LEU A 81 5.90 3.71 -1.43
C LEU A 81 6.16 2.64 -2.48
N ILE A 82 5.80 2.86 -3.74
CA ILE A 82 5.99 1.88 -4.83
C ILE A 82 7.48 1.52 -4.96
N ARG A 83 8.38 2.51 -4.95
CA ARG A 83 9.83 2.25 -4.97
C ARG A 83 10.32 1.43 -3.78
N ALA A 84 9.76 1.67 -2.59
CA ALA A 84 10.16 0.95 -1.39
C ALA A 84 9.59 -0.48 -1.31
N LEU A 85 8.51 -0.76 -2.04
CA LEU A 85 7.95 -2.10 -2.20
C LEU A 85 8.79 -2.93 -3.18
N ALA A 86 9.23 -2.33 -4.29
CA ALA A 86 10.06 -2.95 -5.32
C ALA A 86 11.54 -3.17 -4.95
N ALA A 87 11.97 -2.78 -3.73
CA ALA A 87 13.37 -2.78 -3.28
C ALA A 87 13.63 -3.68 -2.06
#